data_AF-A0A8B9A4D4-F1
#
_entry.id   AF-A0A8B9A4D4-F1
#
_cell.length_a   1.000
_cell.length_b   1.000
_cell.length_c   1.000
_cell.angle_alpha   90.00
_cell.angle_beta   90.00
_cell.angle_gamma   90.00
#
_symmetry.space_group_name_H-M   'P 1'
#
loop_
_entity.id
_entity.type
_entity.pdbx_description
1 polymer ?
#
loop_
_entity_poly.entity_id
_entity_poly.type
_entity_poly.pdbx_seq_one_letter_code
_entity_poly.pdbx_strand_id
1 'polypeptide(L)'
;MGFLYHMMVKAKDQIMEADPAHGRSYINIIEQRWGAQMGTELHLAAYYLNPRFQYSIDGIGMDETLLDALRNVIYKMEADPEKAALCLEESKLFREGSYSFGQRAAVVSKHNMNPGT
;
A
#
# COMPACT_ATOMS: atom_id res chain seq x y z
N MET A 1 -3.17 -3.31 -8.23
CA MET A 1 -1.74 -3.63 -7.97
C MET A 1 -1.33 -3.66 -6.50
N GLY A 2 -1.91 -2.87 -5.58
CA GLY A 2 -1.56 -2.95 -4.14
C GLY A 2 -1.69 -4.34 -3.50
N PHE A 3 -2.64 -5.15 -3.96
CA PHE A 3 -2.76 -6.58 -3.56
C PHE A 3 -1.52 -7.40 -3.93
N LEU A 4 -0.93 -7.14 -5.09
CA LEU A 4 0.24 -7.89 -5.55
C LEU A 4 1.49 -7.52 -4.73
N TYR A 5 1.63 -6.25 -4.33
CA TYR A 5 2.67 -5.84 -3.37
C TYR A 5 2.54 -6.60 -2.05
N HIS A 6 1.33 -6.66 -1.48
CA HIS A 6 1.07 -7.41 -0.26
C HIS A 6 1.44 -8.90 -0.39
N MET A 7 1.01 -9.55 -1.47
CA MET A 7 1.31 -10.95 -1.73
C MET A 7 2.82 -11.20 -1.86
N MET A 8 3.56 -10.24 -2.45
CA MET A 8 5.01 -10.33 -2.56
C MET A 8 5.70 -10.22 -1.21
N VAL A 9 5.25 -9.32 -0.33
CA VAL A 9 5.75 -9.24 1.06
C VAL A 9 5.52 -10.57 1.77
N LYS A 10 4.29 -11.11 1.71
CA LYS A 10 3.96 -12.41 2.31
C LYS A 10 4.78 -13.57 1.76
N ALA A 11 5.02 -13.59 0.45
CA ALA A 11 5.85 -14.62 -0.16
C ALA A 11 7.31 -14.57 0.34
N LYS A 12 7.88 -13.37 0.52
CA LYS A 12 9.23 -13.21 1.08
C LYS A 12 9.31 -13.70 2.52
N ASP A 13 8.30 -13.39 3.34
CA ASP A 13 8.22 -13.87 4.72
C ASP A 13 8.19 -15.40 4.77
N GLN A 14 7.31 -16.02 3.97
CA GLN A 14 7.18 -17.49 3.88
C GLN A 14 8.46 -18.18 3.39
N ILE A 15 9.19 -17.56 2.45
CA ILE A 15 10.49 -18.07 1.99
C ILE A 15 11.50 -18.06 3.14
N MET A 16 11.54 -16.98 3.93
CA MET A 16 12.47 -16.86 5.06
C MET A 16 12.13 -17.86 6.17
N GLU A 17 10.85 -18.12 6.42
CA GLU A 17 10.40 -19.13 7.38
C GLU A 17 10.73 -20.57 6.92
N ALA A 18 10.55 -20.86 5.63
CA ALA A 18 10.73 -22.20 5.07
C ALA A 18 12.21 -22.62 4.93
N ASP A 19 13.07 -21.69 4.54
CA ASP A 19 14.52 -21.93 4.39
C ASP A 19 15.32 -20.75 4.95
N PRO A 20 15.49 -20.63 6.27
CA PRO A 20 16.24 -19.52 6.88
C PRO A 20 17.71 -19.45 6.43
N ALA A 21 18.29 -20.58 6.00
CA ALA A 21 19.68 -20.65 5.58
C ALA A 21 19.91 -20.01 4.21
N HIS A 22 18.99 -20.21 3.25
CA HIS A 22 19.14 -19.71 1.89
C HIS A 22 18.08 -18.67 1.49
N GLY A 23 17.06 -18.44 2.31
CA GLY A 23 15.91 -17.60 2.00
C GLY A 23 16.30 -16.18 1.57
N ARG A 24 17.33 -15.61 2.20
CA ARG A 24 17.88 -14.30 1.79
C ARG A 24 18.39 -14.29 0.35
N SER A 25 19.03 -15.37 -0.11
CA SER A 25 19.55 -15.47 -1.48
C SER A 25 18.40 -15.48 -2.50
N TYR A 26 17.32 -16.20 -2.21
CA TYR A 26 16.12 -16.22 -3.06
C TYR A 26 15.42 -14.87 -3.08
N ILE A 27 15.28 -14.23 -1.91
CA ILE A 27 14.68 -12.89 -1.80
C ILE A 27 15.49 -11.87 -2.60
N ASN A 28 16.83 -11.92 -2.58
CA ASN A 28 17.65 -10.99 -3.36
C ASN A 28 17.40 -11.12 -4.87
N ILE A 29 17.21 -12.34 -5.39
CA ILE A 29 16.86 -12.57 -6.80
C ILE A 29 15.47 -11.98 -7.11
N ILE A 30 14.53 -12.15 -6.19
CA ILE A 30 13.18 -11.58 -6.31
C ILE A 30 13.27 -10.05 -6.34
N GLU A 31 13.96 -9.43 -5.38
CA GLU A 31 14.09 -7.97 -5.29
C GLU A 31 14.76 -7.37 -6.53
N GLN A 32 15.80 -8.01 -7.07
CA GLN A 32 16.44 -7.54 -8.30
C GLN A 32 15.48 -7.50 -9.49
N ARG A 33 14.61 -8.51 -9.63
CA ARG A 33 13.62 -8.57 -10.70
C ARG A 33 12.42 -7.66 -10.43
N TRP A 34 12.00 -7.61 -9.18
CA TRP A 34 10.82 -6.90 -8.70
C TRP A 34 11.03 -5.39 -8.66
N GLY A 35 12.19 -4.93 -8.17
CA GLY A 35 12.53 -3.51 -8.05
C GLY A 35 12.46 -2.76 -9.38
N ALA A 36 12.76 -3.44 -10.49
CA ALA A 36 12.65 -2.88 -11.83
C ALA A 36 11.21 -2.69 -12.35
N GLN A 37 10.22 -3.41 -11.78
CA GLN A 37 8.86 -3.46 -12.32
C GLN A 37 7.79 -2.96 -11.34
N MET A 38 7.95 -3.22 -10.03
CA MET A 38 6.89 -3.05 -9.04
C MET A 38 7.33 -2.43 -7.70
N GLY A 39 8.61 -2.01 -7.59
CA GLY A 39 9.14 -1.25 -6.44
C GLY A 39 8.90 0.26 -6.52
N THR A 40 8.13 0.75 -7.49
CA THR A 40 7.90 2.18 -7.69
C THR A 40 6.96 2.76 -6.62
N GLU A 41 7.11 4.04 -6.32
CA GLU A 41 6.26 4.78 -5.36
C GLU A 41 4.76 4.60 -5.62
N LEU A 42 4.34 4.50 -6.89
CA LEU A 42 2.94 4.25 -7.27
C LEU A 42 2.38 2.94 -6.69
N HIS A 43 3.19 1.89 -6.62
CA HIS A 43 2.76 0.59 -6.09
C HIS A 43 2.65 0.62 -4.57
N LEU A 44 3.58 1.31 -3.91
CA LEU A 44 3.55 1.55 -2.46
C LEU A 44 2.33 2.39 -2.06
N ALA A 45 2.09 3.48 -2.77
CA ALA A 45 0.91 4.33 -2.60
C ALA A 45 -0.40 3.54 -2.80
N ALA A 46 -0.47 2.70 -3.84
CA ALA A 46 -1.63 1.86 -4.11
C ALA A 46 -1.82 0.75 -3.06
N TYR A 47 -0.75 0.29 -2.41
CA TYR A 47 -0.83 -0.64 -1.28
C TYR A 47 -1.37 0.07 -0.03
N TYR A 48 -0.85 1.25 0.29
CA TYR A 48 -1.31 2.08 1.40
C TYR A 48 -2.78 2.45 1.29
N LEU A 49 -3.22 2.92 0.11
CA LEU A 49 -4.60 3.33 -0.15
C LEU A 49 -5.58 2.15 -0.29
N ASN A 50 -5.18 0.93 0.05
CA ASN A 50 -6.07 -0.23 -0.01
C ASN A 50 -6.79 -0.45 1.33
N PRO A 51 -8.13 -0.25 1.42
CA PRO A 51 -8.87 -0.39 2.66
C PRO A 51 -8.73 -1.76 3.34
N ARG A 52 -8.54 -2.81 2.54
CA ARG A 52 -8.40 -4.19 3.04
C ARG A 52 -7.16 -4.35 3.91
N PHE A 53 -6.07 -3.67 3.56
CA PHE A 53 -4.80 -3.74 4.28
C PHE A 53 -4.64 -2.58 5.27
N GLN A 54 -5.19 -1.40 4.98
CA GLN A 54 -5.14 -0.28 5.91
C GLN A 54 -5.95 -0.57 7.19
N TYR A 55 -7.12 -1.21 7.07
CA TYR A 55 -8.05 -1.44 8.18
C TYR A 55 -8.17 -2.92 8.61
N SER A 56 -7.15 -3.74 8.34
CA SER A 56 -7.05 -5.07 8.96
C SER A 56 -6.69 -4.96 10.44
N ILE A 57 -6.78 -6.08 11.18
CA ILE A 57 -6.40 -6.13 12.61
C ILE A 57 -4.96 -5.65 12.80
N ASP A 58 -4.05 -6.14 11.95
CA ASP A 58 -2.66 -5.68 11.87
C ASP A 58 -2.49 -4.72 10.68
N GLY A 59 -3.36 -3.71 10.61
CA GLY A 59 -3.39 -2.76 9.51
C GLY A 59 -2.09 -1.98 9.34
N ILE A 60 -1.87 -1.46 8.13
CA ILE A 60 -0.64 -0.71 7.77
C ILE A 60 -0.37 0.48 8.71
N GLY A 61 -1.40 1.22 9.13
CA GLY A 61 -1.24 2.33 10.07
C GLY A 61 -0.47 3.52 9.50
N MET A 62 0.51 4.04 10.27
CA MET A 62 1.39 5.15 9.89
C MET A 62 2.77 4.63 9.45
N ASP A 63 2.80 3.79 8.42
CA ASP A 63 4.06 3.42 7.78
C ASP A 63 4.63 4.61 7.01
N GLU A 64 5.70 5.20 7.52
CA GLU A 64 6.33 6.40 6.93
C GLU A 64 6.84 6.17 5.51
N THR A 65 7.33 4.97 5.19
CA THR A 65 7.83 4.66 3.84
C THR A 65 6.69 4.71 2.82
N LEU A 66 5.53 4.17 3.21
CA LEU A 66 4.34 4.17 2.36
C LEU A 66 3.70 5.55 2.26
N LEU A 67 3.74 6.34 3.33
CA LEU A 67 3.28 7.72 3.33
C LEU A 67 4.14 8.62 2.44
N ASP A 68 5.47 8.50 2.51
CA ASP A 68 6.39 9.23 1.66
C ASP A 68 6.17 8.88 0.18
N ALA A 69 6.01 7.59 -0.12
CA ALA A 69 5.70 7.14 -1.47
C ALA A 69 4.36 7.71 -1.98
N LEU A 70 3.33 7.73 -1.13
CA LEU A 70 2.04 8.35 -1.47
C LEU A 70 2.20 9.85 -1.74
N ARG A 71 2.96 10.55 -0.90
CA ARG A 71 3.21 11.98 -1.02
C ARG A 71 3.92 12.32 -2.33
N ASN A 72 4.96 11.56 -2.68
CA ASN A 72 5.70 11.74 -3.93
C ASN A 72 4.82 11.47 -5.16
N VAL A 73 3.95 10.45 -5.10
CA VAL A 73 2.98 10.18 -6.17
C VAL A 73 1.99 11.33 -6.33
N ILE A 74 1.44 11.86 -5.24
CA ILE A 74 0.51 13.00 -5.28
C ILE A 74 1.18 14.22 -5.94
N TYR A 75 2.37 14.60 -5.47
CA TYR A 75 3.10 15.75 -6.04
C TYR A 75 3.51 15.56 -7.50
N LYS A 76 3.70 14.31 -7.94
CA LYS A 76 4.00 14.00 -9.33
C LYS A 76 2.75 14.06 -10.22
N MET A 77 1.58 13.71 -9.69
CA MET A 77 0.33 13.62 -10.45
C MET A 77 -0.46 14.92 -10.49
N GLU A 78 -0.39 15.73 -9.42
CA GLU A 78 -1.09 17.01 -9.31
C GLU A 78 -0.08 18.16 -9.27
N ALA A 79 -0.13 19.02 -10.29
CA ALA A 79 0.78 20.14 -10.44
C ALA A 79 0.35 21.36 -9.61
N ASP A 80 -0.93 21.45 -9.26
CA ASP A 80 -1.48 22.51 -8.42
C ASP A 80 -1.19 22.22 -6.93
N PRO A 81 -0.38 23.07 -6.26
CA PRO A 81 0.00 22.83 -4.87
C PRO A 81 -1.18 22.86 -3.90
N GLU A 82 -2.25 23.62 -4.18
CA GLU A 82 -3.43 23.68 -3.32
C GLU A 82 -4.22 22.38 -3.42
N LYS A 83 -4.40 21.84 -4.63
CA LYS A 83 -5.05 20.54 -4.83
C LYS A 83 -4.23 19.39 -4.27
N ALA A 84 -2.90 19.42 -4.44
CA ALA A 84 -2.02 18.42 -3.84
C ALA A 84 -2.13 18.42 -2.31
N ALA A 85 -2.23 19.58 -1.67
CA ALA A 85 -2.45 19.69 -0.23
C ALA A 85 -3.81 19.09 0.19
N LEU A 86 -4.88 19.33 -0.58
CA LEU A 86 -6.19 18.71 -0.33
C LEU A 86 -6.12 17.18 -0.44
N CYS A 87 -5.40 16.64 -1.43
CA CYS A 87 -5.19 15.19 -1.53
C CYS A 87 -4.46 14.61 -0.32
N LEU A 88 -3.51 15.35 0.26
CA LEU A 88 -2.82 14.92 1.48
C LEU A 88 -3.74 14.93 2.70
N GLU A 89 -4.63 15.92 2.84
CA GLU A 89 -5.65 15.91 3.89
C GLU A 89 -6.62 14.72 3.72
N GLU A 90 -7.08 14.44 2.50
CA GLU A 90 -7.91 13.26 2.21
C GLU A 90 -7.20 11.95 2.55
N SER A 91 -5.88 11.87 2.38
CA SER A 91 -5.09 10.68 2.76
C SER A 91 -5.11 10.43 4.28
N LYS A 92 -5.19 11.49 5.08
CA LYS A 92 -5.34 11.41 6.53
C LYS A 92 -6.74 10.93 6.92
N LEU A 93 -7.77 11.48 6.27
CA LEU A 93 -9.17 11.05 6.48
C LEU A 93 -9.36 9.58 6.11
N PHE A 94 -8.75 9.15 5.01
CA PHE A 94 -8.67 7.74 4.64
C PHE A 94 -8.00 6.93 5.75
N ARG A 95 -6.78 7.27 6.19
CA ARG A 95 -6.12 6.48 7.25
C ARG A 95 -6.98 6.34 8.52
N GLU A 96 -7.64 7.42 8.91
CA GLU A 96 -8.48 7.46 10.11
C GLU A 96 -9.84 6.76 9.92
N GLY A 97 -10.17 6.34 8.70
CA GLY A 97 -11.49 5.79 8.38
C GLY A 97 -12.61 6.78 8.71
N SER A 98 -12.36 8.08 8.51
CA SER A 98 -13.30 9.13 8.87
C SER A 98 -14.28 9.45 7.73
N TYR A 99 -15.38 10.14 8.04
CA TYR A 99 -16.42 10.55 7.08
C TYR A 99 -16.96 9.39 6.23
N SER A 100 -16.93 9.51 4.91
CA SER A 100 -17.41 8.50 3.96
C SER A 100 -16.64 7.19 4.08
N PHE A 101 -15.36 7.23 4.47
CA PHE A 101 -14.53 6.03 4.66
C PHE A 101 -14.95 5.19 5.88
N GLY A 102 -15.57 5.82 6.88
CA GLY A 102 -16.07 5.17 8.10
C GLY A 102 -17.50 4.67 8.04
N GLN A 103 -18.22 4.94 6.94
CA GLN A 103 -19.60 4.52 6.81
C GLN A 103 -19.72 2.99 6.80
N ARG A 104 -20.79 2.47 7.40
CA ARG A 104 -21.03 1.02 7.51
C ARG A 104 -20.96 0.30 6.15
N ALA A 105 -21.41 0.93 5.08
CA ALA A 105 -21.28 0.39 3.71
C ALA A 105 -19.81 0.27 3.27
N ALA A 106 -18.98 1.28 3.52
CA ALA A 106 -17.54 1.24 3.24
C ALA A 106 -16.81 0.19 4.10
N VAL A 107 -17.16 0.10 5.38
CA VAL A 107 -16.58 -0.87 6.32
C VAL A 107 -16.92 -2.31 5.95
N VAL A 108 -18.16 -2.60 5.55
CA VAL A 108 -18.59 -3.94 5.14
C VAL A 108 -18.00 -4.33 3.78
N SER A 109 -17.86 -3.35 2.87
CA SER A 109 -17.34 -3.59 1.52
C SER A 109 -15.81 -3.63 1.42
N LYS A 110 -15.07 -3.26 2.49
CA LYS A 110 -13.59 -3.23 2.50
C LYS A 110 -12.92 -4.56 2.12
N HIS A 111 -13.62 -5.68 2.29
CA HIS A 111 -13.14 -7.02 1.91
C HIS A 111 -13.63 -7.49 0.53
N ASN A 112 -14.65 -6.84 -0.03
CA ASN A 112 -15.36 -7.27 -1.23
C ASN A 112 -15.17 -6.31 -2.42
N MET A 113 -14.61 -5.13 -2.20
CA MET A 113 -14.28 -4.19 -3.25
C MET A 113 -13.03 -4.66 -3.99
N ASN A 114 -13.23 -5.16 -5.20
CA ASN A 114 -12.13 -5.37 -6.14
C ASN A 114 -11.47 -4.02 -6.45
N PRO A 115 -10.13 -3.94 -6.51
CA PRO A 115 -9.46 -2.72 -6.93
C PRO A 115 -9.69 -2.52 -8.43
N GLY A 116 -10.72 -1.74 -8.77
CA GLY A 116 -11.03 -1.27 -10.12
C GLY A 116 -12.00 -2.18 -10.89
N THR A 117 -13.19 -1.66 -11.16
CA THR A 117 -13.87 -1.81 -12.46
C THR A 117 -13.99 -0.44 -13.07
#